data_AF-A0A7X8ZEB2-F1
#
_entry.id   AF-A0A7X8ZEB2-F1
#
_cell.length_a   1.000
_cell.length_b   1.000
_cell.length_c   1.000
_cell.angle_alpha   90.00
_cell.angle_beta   90.00
_cell.angle_gamma   90.00
#
_symmetry.space_group_name_H-M   'P 1'
#
loop_
_entity.id
_entity.type
_entity.pdbx_description
1 polymer ?
#
loop_
_entity_poly.entity_id
_entity_poly.type
_entity_poly.pdbx_seq_one_letter_code
_entity_poly.pdbx_strand_id
1 'polypeptide(L)'
;MDTFTPLTRLRQAYQQLGTRKQRRYRTIGLTSAAVLTTAAVGSAATDTSSAWYTSLRKPAIQPPGWGFPLAWTALYIDIATVVGQTLADLEEQDRVVEHKKLRDALAVNLVLNTGWSIL
;
A
#
# COMPACT_ATOMS: atom_id res chain seq x y z
N MET A 1 -8.48 49.55 15.51
CA MET A 1 -7.91 48.22 15.79
C MET A 1 -8.70 47.20 14.97
N ASP A 2 -7.97 46.45 14.14
CA ASP A 2 -8.28 45.13 13.56
C ASP A 2 -9.21 44.99 12.34
N THR A 3 -8.90 45.66 11.22
CA THR A 3 -9.55 45.45 9.91
C THR A 3 -8.70 44.71 8.85
N PHE A 4 -7.51 44.18 9.20
CA PHE A 4 -6.61 43.50 8.24
C PHE A 4 -6.56 41.96 8.33
N THR A 5 -7.55 41.36 9.00
CA THR A 5 -7.62 39.91 9.31
C THR A 5 -8.07 38.95 8.19
N PRO A 6 -8.87 39.34 7.17
CA PRO A 6 -9.42 38.35 6.20
C PRO A 6 -8.36 37.73 5.27
N LEU A 7 -7.44 38.54 4.74
CA LEU A 7 -6.44 38.09 3.77
C LEU A 7 -5.42 37.13 4.41
N THR A 8 -5.07 37.37 5.67
CA THR A 8 -4.17 36.50 6.43
C THR A 8 -4.78 35.12 6.65
N ARG A 9 -6.10 35.05 6.95
CA ARG A 9 -6.82 33.78 7.09
C ARG A 9 -6.89 32.99 5.78
N LEU A 10 -7.13 33.66 4.66
CA LEU A 10 -7.14 33.02 3.33
C LEU A 10 -5.76 32.47 2.96
N ARG A 11 -4.70 33.23 3.21
CA ARG A 11 -3.32 32.78 2.98
C ARG A 11 -2.97 31.58 3.85
N GLN A 12 -3.35 31.60 5.12
CA GLN A 12 -3.16 30.47 6.05
C GLN A 12 -3.94 29.24 5.61
N ALA A 13 -5.21 29.39 5.24
CA ALA A 13 -6.04 28.29 4.73
C ALA A 13 -5.45 27.68 3.45
N TYR A 14 -4.97 28.50 2.52
CA TYR A 14 -4.30 28.04 1.30
C TYR A 14 -3.01 27.27 1.60
N GLN A 15 -2.16 27.80 2.50
CA GLN A 15 -0.94 27.13 2.94
C GLN A 15 -1.24 25.79 3.61
N GLN A 16 -2.28 25.71 4.44
CA GLN A 16 -2.72 24.47 5.07
C GLN A 16 -3.25 23.44 4.05
N LEU A 17 -3.96 23.87 3.01
CA LEU A 17 -4.40 22.97 1.94
C LEU A 17 -3.20 22.37 1.19
N GLY A 18 -2.18 23.19 0.91
CA GLY A 18 -0.93 22.73 0.28
C GLY A 18 -0.21 21.68 1.12
N THR A 19 -0.04 21.93 2.41
CA THR A 19 0.65 20.99 3.32
C THR A 19 -0.14 19.69 3.52
N ARG A 20 -1.47 19.75 3.62
CA ARG A 20 -2.33 18.56 3.69
C ARG A 20 -2.23 17.70 2.42
N LYS A 21 -2.36 18.31 1.24
CA LYS A 21 -2.19 17.62 -0.05
C LYS A 21 -0.81 16.96 -0.16
N GLN A 22 0.24 17.67 0.24
CA GLN A 22 1.60 17.14 0.20
C GLN A 22 1.77 15.91 1.11
N ARG A 23 1.24 15.97 2.34
CA ARG A 23 1.28 14.82 3.28
C ARG A 23 0.53 13.62 2.73
N ARG A 24 -0.70 13.82 2.21
CA ARG A 24 -1.49 12.78 1.55
C ARG A 24 -0.72 12.05 0.46
N TYR A 25 -0.17 12.78 -0.50
CA TYR A 25 0.57 12.17 -1.60
C TYR A 25 1.84 11.47 -1.13
N ARG A 26 2.51 12.00 -0.09
CA ARG A 26 3.66 11.32 0.51
C ARG A 26 3.25 9.98 1.13
N THR A 27 2.16 9.95 1.90
CA THR A 27 1.67 8.73 2.56
C THR A 27 1.24 7.68 1.53
N ILE A 28 0.46 8.06 0.52
CA ILE A 28 0.08 7.17 -0.59
C ILE A 28 1.32 6.66 -1.34
N GLY A 29 2.28 7.55 -1.64
CA GLY A 29 3.52 7.20 -2.34
C GLY A 29 4.37 6.20 -1.56
N LEU A 30 4.54 6.40 -0.25
CA LEU A 30 5.28 5.49 0.62
C LEU A 30 4.61 4.12 0.73
N THR A 31 3.28 4.08 0.91
CA THR A 31 2.53 2.83 0.92
C THR A 31 2.66 2.07 -0.39
N SER A 32 2.52 2.78 -1.53
CA SER A 32 2.65 2.18 -2.86
C SER A 32 4.06 1.62 -3.08
N ALA A 33 5.10 2.36 -2.68
CA ALA A 33 6.49 1.90 -2.78
C ALA A 33 6.75 0.65 -1.93
N ALA A 34 6.23 0.59 -0.70
CA ALA A 34 6.35 -0.59 0.15
C ALA A 34 5.68 -1.81 -0.48
N VAL A 35 4.46 -1.67 -1.00
CA VAL A 35 3.73 -2.74 -1.67
C VAL A 35 4.46 -3.20 -2.94
N LEU A 36 4.95 -2.29 -3.77
CA LEU A 36 5.74 -2.64 -4.97
C LEU A 36 7.02 -3.39 -4.62
N THR A 37 7.69 -3.04 -3.51
CA THR A 37 8.87 -3.75 -3.03
C THR A 37 8.54 -5.19 -2.67
N THR A 38 7.46 -5.41 -1.92
CA THR A 38 6.95 -6.76 -1.61
C THR A 38 6.60 -7.54 -2.87
N ALA A 39 5.90 -6.91 -3.82
CA ALA A 39 5.55 -7.53 -5.09
C ALA A 39 6.78 -7.98 -5.88
N ALA A 40 7.82 -7.15 -5.96
CA ALA A 40 9.06 -7.47 -6.65
C ALA A 40 9.80 -8.64 -5.99
N VAL A 41 9.91 -8.63 -4.65
CA VAL A 41 10.58 -9.72 -3.92
C VAL A 41 9.81 -11.03 -4.04
N GLY A 42 8.49 -11.01 -3.84
CA GLY A 42 7.65 -12.21 -3.96
C GLY A 42 7.66 -12.78 -5.38
N SER A 43 7.62 -11.93 -6.40
CA SER A 43 7.69 -12.37 -7.81
C SER A 43 9.05 -12.97 -8.16
N ALA A 44 10.14 -12.40 -7.64
CA ALA A 44 11.48 -12.94 -7.87
C ALA A 44 11.71 -14.29 -7.17
N ALA A 45 11.07 -14.52 -6.02
CA ALA A 45 11.16 -15.77 -5.28
C ALA A 45 10.25 -16.88 -5.86
N THR A 46 9.19 -16.53 -6.59
CA THR A 46 8.21 -17.49 -7.10
C THR A 46 8.58 -18.02 -8.49
N ASP A 47 9.02 -19.28 -8.59
CA ASP A 47 9.23 -19.97 -9.87
C ASP A 47 8.24 -21.13 -10.08
N THR A 48 7.13 -20.83 -10.77
CA THR A 48 6.10 -21.80 -11.16
C THR A 48 6.51 -22.67 -12.37
N SER A 49 7.63 -22.37 -13.02
CA SER A 49 8.17 -23.13 -14.16
C SER A 49 9.23 -24.16 -13.76
N SER A 50 9.67 -24.13 -12.50
CA SER A 50 10.67 -25.06 -11.98
C SER A 50 10.26 -26.53 -12.13
N ALA A 51 11.24 -27.41 -12.35
CA ALA A 51 11.04 -28.85 -12.48
C ALA A 51 10.36 -29.46 -11.24
N TRP A 52 10.69 -28.94 -10.05
CA TRP A 52 10.04 -29.34 -8.80
C TRP A 52 8.55 -28.96 -8.79
N TYR A 53 8.22 -27.69 -9.08
CA TYR A 53 6.83 -27.23 -9.05
C TYR A 53 5.96 -27.89 -10.13
N THR A 54 6.55 -28.17 -11.29
CA THR A 54 5.86 -28.87 -12.39
C THR A 54 5.60 -30.34 -12.07
N SER A 55 6.50 -31.02 -11.34
CA SER A 55 6.38 -32.42 -10.93
C SER A 55 5.34 -32.71 -9.84
N LEU A 56 4.87 -31.68 -9.11
CA LEU A 56 3.85 -31.82 -8.08
C LEU A 56 2.53 -32.33 -8.67
N ARG A 57 1.90 -33.28 -7.97
CA ARG A 57 0.50 -33.67 -8.23
C ARG A 57 -0.42 -32.52 -7.82
N LYS A 58 -0.88 -31.77 -8.81
CA LYS A 58 -1.74 -30.61 -8.63
C LYS A 58 -3.22 -31.00 -8.73
N PRO A 59 -4.11 -30.46 -7.87
CA PRO A 59 -5.54 -30.70 -7.98
C PRO A 59 -6.13 -29.99 -9.22
N ALA A 60 -7.25 -30.50 -9.75
CA ALA A 60 -7.87 -29.98 -10.97
C ALA A 60 -8.38 -28.52 -10.86
N ILE A 61 -8.58 -28.01 -9.63
CA ILE A 61 -9.02 -26.62 -9.37
C ILE A 61 -7.88 -25.59 -9.43
N GLN A 62 -6.63 -26.03 -9.57
CA GLN A 62 -5.50 -25.11 -9.55
C GLN A 62 -5.49 -24.24 -10.82
N PRO A 63 -5.39 -22.90 -10.68
CA PRO A 63 -5.28 -22.03 -11.84
C PRO A 63 -3.97 -22.31 -12.61
N PRO A 64 -3.96 -22.04 -13.93
CA PRO A 64 -2.74 -22.11 -14.72
C PRO A 64 -1.68 -21.13 -14.18
N GLY A 65 -0.39 -21.40 -14.45
CA GLY A 65 0.74 -20.65 -13.88
C GLY A 65 0.66 -19.12 -14.06
N TRP A 66 0.10 -18.64 -15.18
CA TRP A 66 -0.10 -17.21 -15.44
C TRP A 66 -1.21 -16.56 -14.59
N GLY A 67 -2.12 -17.35 -14.01
CA GLY A 67 -3.18 -16.83 -13.15
C GLY A 67 -2.63 -16.28 -11.83
N PHE A 68 -1.51 -16.81 -11.35
CA PHE A 68 -0.85 -16.36 -10.13
C PHE A 68 -0.36 -14.89 -10.23
N PRO A 69 0.49 -14.50 -11.20
CA PRO A 69 0.95 -13.11 -11.30
C PRO A 69 -0.18 -12.11 -11.58
N LEU A 70 -1.24 -12.54 -12.28
CA LEU A 70 -2.41 -11.69 -12.53
C LEU A 70 -3.17 -11.39 -11.23
N ALA A 71 -3.49 -12.42 -10.44
CA ALA A 71 -4.20 -12.25 -9.16
C ALA A 71 -3.38 -11.41 -8.18
N TRP A 72 -2.09 -11.68 -8.05
CA TRP A 72 -1.21 -10.93 -7.15
C TRP A 72 -1.07 -9.47 -7.55
N THR A 73 -0.93 -9.17 -8.84
CA THR A 73 -0.84 -7.79 -9.32
C THR A 73 -2.12 -7.00 -8.98
N ALA A 74 -3.30 -7.60 -9.20
CA ALA A 74 -4.57 -6.98 -8.83
C ALA A 74 -4.65 -6.69 -7.32
N LEU A 75 -4.25 -7.66 -6.48
CA LEU A 75 -4.22 -7.49 -5.03
C LEU A 75 -3.24 -6.40 -4.58
N TYR A 76 -2.04 -6.33 -5.16
CA TYR A 76 -1.07 -5.29 -4.80
C TYR A 76 -1.56 -3.89 -5.19
N ILE A 77 -2.21 -3.75 -6.35
CA ILE A 77 -2.83 -2.47 -6.76
C ILE A 77 -3.93 -2.07 -5.77
N ASP A 78 -4.79 -3.03 -5.38
CA ASP A 78 -5.87 -2.79 -4.44
C ASP A 78 -5.34 -2.36 -3.07
N ILE A 79 -4.36 -3.09 -2.51
CA ILE A 79 -3.72 -2.76 -1.23
C ILE A 79 -3.09 -1.36 -1.29
N ALA A 80 -2.30 -1.06 -2.33
CA ALA A 80 -1.66 0.25 -2.47
C ALA A 80 -2.68 1.39 -2.53
N THR A 81 -3.78 1.17 -3.24
CA THR A 81 -4.83 2.18 -3.42
C THR A 81 -5.65 2.38 -2.15
N VAL A 82 -6.24 1.31 -1.63
CA VAL A 82 -7.17 1.36 -0.49
C VAL A 82 -6.43 1.72 0.80
N VAL A 83 -5.33 1.04 1.11
CA VAL A 83 -4.58 1.29 2.35
C VAL A 83 -3.86 2.63 2.28
N GLY A 84 -3.31 3.01 1.12
CA GLY A 84 -2.68 4.31 0.93
C GLY A 84 -3.65 5.47 1.15
N GLN A 85 -4.86 5.39 0.57
CA GLN A 85 -5.91 6.40 0.79
C GLN A 85 -6.38 6.41 2.25
N THR A 86 -6.62 5.24 2.84
CA THR A 86 -7.09 5.14 4.23
C THR A 86 -6.07 5.70 5.22
N LEU A 87 -4.77 5.41 5.04
CA LEU A 87 -3.73 5.99 5.89
C LEU A 87 -3.68 7.52 5.74
N ALA A 88 -3.78 8.04 4.52
CA ALA A 88 -3.83 9.49 4.33
C ALA A 88 -5.07 10.13 4.97
N ASP A 89 -6.25 9.51 4.84
CA ASP A 89 -7.48 10.00 5.47
C ASP A 89 -7.38 9.99 7.00
N LEU A 90 -6.79 8.95 7.59
CA LEU A 90 -6.59 8.86 9.04
C LEU A 90 -5.55 9.90 9.54
N GLU A 91 -4.50 10.18 8.76
CA GLU A 91 -3.54 11.26 9.06
C GLU A 91 -4.21 12.63 9.01
N GLU A 92 -5.05 12.89 8.00
CA GLU A 92 -5.78 14.16 7.85
C GLU A 92 -6.84 14.40 8.93
N GLN A 93 -7.40 13.32 9.48
CA GLN A 93 -8.39 13.35 10.57
C GLN A 93 -7.76 13.35 11.98
N ASP A 94 -6.43 13.40 12.09
CA ASP A 94 -5.68 13.28 13.35
C ASP A 94 -6.03 12.00 14.16
N ARG A 95 -6.44 10.92 13.48
CA ARG A 95 -6.79 9.61 14.08
C ARG A 95 -5.55 8.74 14.29
N VAL A 96 -4.68 9.22 15.18
CA VAL A 96 -3.31 8.69 15.36
C VAL A 96 -3.29 7.20 15.75
N VAL A 97 -4.24 6.75 16.59
CA VAL A 97 -4.28 5.37 17.08
C VAL A 97 -4.63 4.40 15.94
N GLU A 98 -5.67 4.70 15.18
CA GLU A 98 -6.11 3.90 14.04
C GLU A 98 -5.10 3.93 12.91
N HIS A 99 -4.50 5.09 12.63
CA HIS A 99 -3.41 5.21 11.67
C HIS A 99 -2.25 4.28 12.03
N LYS A 100 -1.82 4.29 13.30
CA LYS A 100 -0.74 3.39 13.78
C LYS A 100 -1.13 1.92 13.64
N LYS A 101 -2.34 1.54 14.06
CA LYS A 101 -2.82 0.16 13.96
C LYS A 101 -2.83 -0.35 12.52
N LEU A 102 -3.36 0.45 11.58
CA LEU A 102 -3.42 0.08 10.17
C LEU A 102 -2.03 -0.02 9.56
N ARG A 103 -1.13 0.93 9.87
CA ARG A 103 0.26 0.89 9.41
C ARG A 103 0.98 -0.36 9.90
N ASP A 104 0.83 -0.71 11.18
CA ASP A 104 1.49 -1.87 11.76
C ASP A 104 0.90 -3.18 11.19
N ALA A 105 -0.42 -3.25 10.98
CA ALA A 105 -1.08 -4.38 10.34
C ALA A 105 -0.61 -4.57 8.88
N LEU A 106 -0.48 -3.48 8.12
CA LEU A 106 0.09 -3.52 6.77
C LEU A 106 1.53 -4.03 6.80
N ALA A 107 2.36 -3.53 7.72
CA ALA A 107 3.76 -3.97 7.84
C ALA A 107 3.86 -5.48 8.13
N VAL A 108 3.06 -5.98 9.08
CA VAL A 108 2.99 -7.42 9.38
C VAL A 108 2.52 -8.21 8.17
N ASN A 109 1.48 -7.73 7.48
CA ASN A 109 0.97 -8.38 6.27
C ASN A 109 2.03 -8.50 5.17
N LEU A 110 2.76 -7.42 4.87
CA LEU A 110 3.81 -7.41 3.85
C LEU A 110 5.00 -8.31 4.21
N VAL A 111 5.39 -8.36 5.48
CA VAL A 111 6.46 -9.26 5.96
C VAL A 111 6.04 -10.72 5.82
N LEU A 112 4.84 -11.07 6.25
CA LEU A 112 4.32 -12.43 6.11
C LEU A 112 4.15 -12.83 4.64
N ASN A 113 3.65 -11.91 3.81
CA ASN A 113 3.48 -12.13 2.38
C ASN A 113 4.83 -12.40 1.67
N THR A 114 5.83 -11.59 1.97
CA THR A 114 7.19 -11.76 1.42
C THR A 114 7.80 -13.06 1.95
N GLY A 115 7.69 -13.32 3.25
CA GLY A 115 8.23 -14.53 3.88
C GLY A 115 7.62 -15.82 3.35
N TRP A 116 6.31 -15.83 3.07
CA TRP A 116 5.65 -16.99 2.45
C TRP A 116 6.18 -17.31 1.07
N SER A 117 6.57 -16.30 0.28
CA SER A 117 7.10 -16.51 -1.07
C SER A 117 8.54 -17.07 -1.07
N ILE A 118 9.26 -16.95 0.05
CA ILE A 118 10.66 -17.38 0.22
C ILE A 118 10.76 -18.79 0.83
N LEU A 119 9.76 -19.21 1.60
CA LEU A 119 9.66 -20.54 2.21
C LEU A 119 9.24 -21.60 1.18
#